data_AF-A0A7C6DQL6-F1
#
_entry.id   AF-A0A7C6DQL6-F1
#
_cell.length_a   1.000
_cell.length_b   1.000
_cell.length_c   1.000
_cell.angle_alpha   90.00
_cell.angle_beta   90.00
_cell.angle_gamma   90.00
#
_symmetry.space_group_name_H-M   'P 1'
#
loop_
_entity.id
_entity.type
_entity.pdbx_description
1 polymer ?
#
loop_
_entity_poly.entity_id
_entity_poly.type
_entity_poly.pdbx_seq_one_letter_code
_entity_poly.pdbx_strand_id
1 'polypeptide(L)'
;MEDANIIAQRQRAREGREFEDTVARILNAFLVGQGLTAVRGKKPDLLKIVGNEDNAQQLIDFTRLPVKRRCTQSQAQDYPDSDLFILVRPSIGSETYRLLAIISCKVSFHARHTETCFWGAMVRSSSYVKYLCVTEDRDIYGEKGRSELGRSCEQPTAARRLLESFTDRVYIAKQYSGPNGEDIAADIAAKTADIASGVRQIRFDDPALIHHTEYCHLVRPLDDLVPDLLRWRADVQST
;
A
#
# COMPACT_ATOMS: atom_id res chain seq x y z
N MET A 1 -11.96 30.30 -17.84
CA MET A 1 -12.04 28.85 -18.13
C MET A 1 -10.92 28.19 -17.36
N GLU A 2 -11.25 27.40 -16.35
CA GLU A 2 -10.25 26.57 -15.69
C GLU A 2 -9.80 25.50 -16.69
N ASP A 3 -8.49 25.36 -16.86
CA ASP A 3 -7.89 24.56 -17.92
C ASP A 3 -8.24 23.08 -17.74
N ALA A 4 -8.72 22.39 -18.79
CA ALA A 4 -9.22 21.01 -18.69
C ALA A 4 -8.17 20.05 -18.09
N ASN A 5 -6.89 20.35 -18.28
CA ASN A 5 -5.77 19.62 -17.71
C ASN A 5 -5.70 19.74 -16.17
N ILE A 6 -5.97 20.92 -15.62
CA ILE A 6 -5.99 21.15 -14.16
C ILE A 6 -7.11 20.33 -13.52
N ILE A 7 -8.28 20.30 -14.14
CA ILE A 7 -9.44 19.51 -13.68
C ILE A 7 -9.07 18.01 -13.66
N ALA A 8 -8.50 17.50 -14.75
CA ALA A 8 -8.08 16.10 -14.85
C ALA A 8 -6.96 15.71 -13.85
N GLN A 9 -6.01 16.62 -13.58
CA GLN A 9 -4.98 16.39 -12.56
C GLN A 9 -5.56 16.37 -11.15
N ARG A 10 -6.47 17.30 -10.82
CA ARG A 10 -7.15 17.33 -9.53
C ARG A 10 -8.00 16.08 -9.29
N GLN A 11 -8.69 15.62 -10.34
CA GLN A 11 -9.50 14.41 -10.29
C GLN A 11 -8.64 13.17 -9.98
N ARG A 12 -7.55 12.97 -10.72
CA ARG A 12 -6.60 11.86 -10.47
C ARG A 12 -6.00 11.89 -9.06
N ALA A 13 -5.66 13.09 -8.57
CA ALA A 13 -5.13 13.26 -7.22
C ALA A 13 -6.19 12.96 -6.14
N ARG A 14 -7.48 13.23 -6.42
CA ARG A 14 -8.58 12.89 -5.52
C ARG A 14 -8.80 11.39 -5.46
N GLU A 15 -8.89 10.73 -6.61
CA GLU A 15 -9.07 9.28 -6.71
C GLU A 15 -7.93 8.51 -6.04
N GLY A 16 -6.69 8.95 -6.22
CA GLY A 16 -5.55 8.36 -5.52
C GLY A 16 -5.70 8.45 -3.99
N ARG A 17 -6.07 9.63 -3.47
CA ARG A 17 -6.29 9.83 -2.03
C ARG A 17 -7.44 8.97 -1.49
N GLU A 18 -8.56 8.90 -2.22
CA GLU A 18 -9.70 8.08 -1.85
C GLU A 18 -9.32 6.59 -1.78
N PHE A 19 -8.48 6.11 -2.71
CA PHE A 19 -7.97 4.76 -2.68
C PHE A 19 -7.04 4.50 -1.48
N GLU A 20 -6.14 5.43 -1.16
CA GLU A 20 -5.31 5.35 0.05
C GLU A 20 -6.16 5.23 1.33
N ASP A 21 -7.18 6.08 1.45
CA ASP A 21 -8.08 6.08 2.62
C ASP A 21 -8.89 4.78 2.69
N THR A 22 -9.28 4.22 1.54
CA THR A 22 -9.99 2.94 1.42
C THR A 22 -9.12 1.80 1.92
N VAL A 23 -7.88 1.69 1.42
CA VAL A 23 -6.92 0.67 1.86
C VAL A 23 -6.60 0.81 3.35
N ALA A 24 -6.37 2.04 3.83
CA ALA A 24 -6.11 2.29 5.25
C ALA A 24 -7.31 1.88 6.13
N ARG A 25 -8.54 2.17 5.69
CA ARG A 25 -9.77 1.77 6.42
C ARG A 25 -9.90 0.25 6.51
N ILE A 26 -9.72 -0.47 5.39
CA ILE A 26 -9.76 -1.94 5.37
C ILE A 26 -8.72 -2.50 6.33
N LEU A 27 -7.47 -2.06 6.21
CA LEU A 27 -6.39 -2.57 7.05
C LEU A 27 -6.63 -2.27 8.53
N ASN A 28 -6.99 -1.04 8.88
CA ASN A 28 -7.20 -0.66 10.28
C ASN A 28 -8.37 -1.39 10.95
N ALA A 29 -9.37 -1.84 10.19
CA ALA A 29 -10.45 -2.68 10.72
C ALA A 29 -9.94 -4.00 11.33
N PHE A 30 -8.81 -4.52 10.84
CA PHE A 30 -8.23 -5.78 11.32
C PHE A 30 -6.93 -5.60 12.11
N LEU A 31 -6.16 -4.55 11.84
CA LEU A 31 -4.81 -4.35 12.39
C LEU A 31 -4.79 -3.65 13.74
N VAL A 32 -5.68 -2.68 14.00
CA VAL A 32 -5.61 -1.84 15.20
C VAL A 32 -5.75 -2.68 16.48
N GLY A 33 -6.69 -3.62 16.50
CA GLY A 33 -6.84 -4.56 17.62
C GLY A 33 -5.64 -5.49 17.82
N GLN A 34 -4.80 -5.64 16.80
CA GLN A 34 -3.56 -6.41 16.85
C GLN A 34 -2.34 -5.54 17.18
N GLY A 35 -2.47 -4.23 17.38
CA GLY A 35 -1.34 -3.35 17.70
C GLY A 35 -0.50 -2.93 16.48
N LEU A 36 -1.07 -3.01 15.28
CA LEU A 36 -0.55 -2.37 14.08
C LEU A 36 -1.53 -1.29 13.60
N THR A 37 -1.02 -0.25 12.94
CA THR A 37 -1.85 0.81 12.38
C THR A 37 -1.34 1.19 11.00
N ALA A 38 -2.25 1.22 10.02
CA ALA A 38 -2.02 1.83 8.73
C ALA A 38 -2.32 3.33 8.80
N VAL A 39 -1.37 4.17 8.42
CA VAL A 39 -1.50 5.64 8.46
C VAL A 39 -0.81 6.24 7.25
N ARG A 40 -1.29 7.39 6.75
CA ARG A 40 -0.58 8.10 5.69
C ARG A 40 0.83 8.47 6.12
N GLY A 41 1.79 8.33 5.20
CA GLY A 41 3.19 8.66 5.41
C GLY A 41 3.47 10.17 5.48
N LYS A 42 2.57 11.00 6.01
CA LYS A 42 2.79 12.46 6.12
C LYS A 42 2.88 12.86 7.59
N LYS A 43 3.75 13.83 7.91
CA LYS A 43 3.98 14.29 9.30
C LYS A 43 2.68 14.58 10.06
N PRO A 44 1.70 15.31 9.51
CA PRO A 44 0.46 15.60 10.24
C PRO A 44 -0.35 14.35 10.58
N ASP A 45 -0.33 13.33 9.72
CA ASP A 45 -1.09 12.10 9.94
C ASP A 45 -0.35 11.15 10.90
N LEU A 46 0.97 11.08 10.81
CA LEU A 46 1.81 10.37 11.78
C LEU A 46 1.64 10.95 13.19
N LEU A 47 1.67 12.28 13.34
CA LEU A 47 1.51 12.94 14.64
C LEU A 47 0.17 12.61 15.32
N LYS A 48 -0.93 12.46 14.56
CA LYS A 48 -2.23 12.08 15.12
C LYS A 48 -2.22 10.68 15.76
N ILE A 49 -1.41 9.77 15.24
CA ILE A 49 -1.36 8.37 15.70
C ILE A 49 -0.25 8.16 16.76
N VAL A 50 0.89 8.81 16.56
CA VAL A 50 2.08 8.67 17.39
C VAL A 50 1.99 9.56 18.63
N GLY A 51 1.41 10.76 18.53
CA GLY A 51 1.30 11.74 19.63
C GLY A 51 2.64 12.37 20.06
N ASN A 52 3.76 11.70 19.78
CA ASN A 52 5.12 12.17 20.05
C ASN A 52 5.77 12.72 18.78
N GLU A 53 6.19 14.00 18.83
CA GLU A 53 6.77 14.67 17.66
C GLU A 53 8.14 14.11 17.26
N ASP A 54 8.98 13.76 18.23
CA ASP A 54 10.31 13.21 17.98
C ASP A 54 10.21 11.84 17.29
N ASN A 55 9.32 10.96 17.77
CA ASN A 55 9.13 9.66 17.15
C ASN A 55 8.51 9.78 15.74
N ALA A 56 7.55 10.69 15.53
CA ALA A 56 7.02 10.95 14.20
C ALA A 56 8.10 11.49 13.23
N GLN A 57 8.98 12.37 13.72
CA GLN A 57 10.08 12.91 12.94
C GLN A 57 11.12 11.82 12.62
N GLN A 58 11.47 10.97 13.59
CA GLN A 58 12.36 9.82 13.39
C GLN A 58 11.81 8.85 12.33
N LEU A 59 10.50 8.57 12.33
CA LEU A 59 9.87 7.72 11.32
C LEU A 59 10.02 8.32 9.91
N ILE A 60 9.83 9.62 9.76
CA ILE A 60 10.02 10.32 8.48
C ILE A 60 11.49 10.25 8.05
N ASP A 61 12.39 10.64 8.94
CA ASP A 61 13.83 10.70 8.63
C ASP A 61 14.40 9.33 8.31
N PHE A 62 13.91 8.27 8.96
CA PHE A 62 14.28 6.89 8.65
C PHE A 62 13.92 6.48 7.22
N THR A 63 12.84 7.04 6.65
CA THR A 63 12.41 6.72 5.27
C THR A 63 13.02 7.62 4.21
N ARG A 64 13.71 8.70 4.59
CA ARG A 64 14.36 9.58 3.64
C ARG A 64 15.57 8.89 3.00
N LEU A 65 15.76 9.18 1.71
CA LEU A 65 16.86 8.63 0.94
C LEU A 65 17.83 9.72 0.49
N PRO A 66 19.15 9.46 0.56
CA PRO A 66 20.15 10.41 0.13
C PRO A 66 20.19 10.49 -1.41
N VAL A 67 19.85 11.65 -1.96
CA VAL A 67 19.91 11.94 -3.40
C VAL A 67 21.11 12.84 -3.71
N LYS A 68 22.07 12.28 -4.45
CA LYS A 68 23.32 12.98 -4.81
C LYS A 68 23.12 13.90 -6.01
N ARG A 69 23.46 15.18 -5.86
CA ARG A 69 23.45 16.19 -6.92
C ARG A 69 24.87 16.39 -7.45
N ARG A 70 25.19 15.70 -8.54
CA ARG A 70 26.55 15.72 -9.14
C ARG A 70 27.00 17.13 -9.55
N CYS A 71 26.09 17.97 -10.05
CA CYS A 71 26.45 19.30 -10.53
C CYS A 71 26.94 20.23 -9.40
N THR A 72 26.39 20.08 -8.20
CA THR A 72 26.74 20.91 -7.03
C THR A 72 27.58 20.18 -6.00
N GLN A 73 27.93 18.91 -6.26
CA GLN A 73 28.62 18.01 -5.32
C GLN A 73 27.94 17.98 -3.94
N SER A 74 26.63 18.13 -3.90
CA SER A 74 25.83 18.14 -2.68
C SER A 74 24.93 16.91 -2.59
N GLN A 75 24.38 16.66 -1.40
CA GLN A 75 23.41 15.60 -1.16
C GLN A 75 22.16 16.20 -0.53
N ALA A 76 21.00 15.86 -1.08
CA ALA A 76 19.70 16.15 -0.47
C ALA A 76 19.13 14.89 0.17
N GLN A 77 18.26 15.05 1.15
CA GLN A 77 17.42 13.96 1.66
C GLN A 77 16.05 14.08 1.01
N ASP A 78 15.69 13.10 0.21
CA ASP A 78 14.41 13.09 -0.49
C ASP A 78 13.44 12.12 0.17
N TYR A 79 12.16 12.45 0.10
CA TYR A 79 11.11 11.65 0.70
C TYR A 79 10.47 10.76 -0.36
N PRO A 80 10.43 9.43 -0.17
CA PRO A 80 9.82 8.54 -1.15
C PRO A 80 8.34 8.85 -1.31
N ASP A 81 7.78 8.63 -2.50
CA ASP A 81 6.33 8.66 -2.77
C ASP A 81 5.68 7.45 -2.09
N SER A 82 5.56 7.55 -0.77
CA SER A 82 5.08 6.50 0.13
C SER A 82 3.74 6.89 0.68
N ASP A 83 2.72 6.14 0.27
CA ASP A 83 1.34 6.52 0.50
C ASP A 83 0.93 6.17 1.95
N LEU A 84 1.11 4.91 2.36
CA LEU A 84 0.80 4.44 3.71
C LEU A 84 2.01 3.81 4.40
N PHE A 85 2.10 4.07 5.71
CA PHE A 85 3.01 3.40 6.63
C PHE A 85 2.22 2.43 7.50
N ILE A 86 2.76 1.22 7.66
CA ILE A 86 2.31 0.29 8.68
C ILE A 86 3.22 0.45 9.89
N LEU A 87 2.66 1.02 10.95
CA LEU A 87 3.33 1.21 12.22
C LEU A 87 3.01 0.06 13.15
N VAL A 88 4.00 -0.33 13.97
CA VAL A 88 3.85 -1.35 15.00
C VAL A 88 4.33 -0.81 16.33
N ARG A 89 3.61 -1.17 17.41
CA ARG A 89 4.12 -0.99 18.78
C ARG A 89 4.89 -2.24 19.19
N PRO A 90 6.19 -2.13 19.54
CA PRO A 90 7.02 -3.28 19.90
C PRO A 90 6.44 -4.11 21.04
N SER A 91 5.89 -3.43 22.05
CA SER A 91 5.23 -4.03 23.21
C SER A 91 3.90 -3.34 23.52
N ILE A 92 2.99 -4.08 24.15
CA ILE A 92 1.73 -3.53 24.66
C ILE A 92 2.08 -2.48 25.72
N GLY A 93 1.64 -1.23 25.50
CA GLY A 93 1.97 -0.09 26.37
C GLY A 93 3.19 0.73 25.94
N SER A 94 3.92 0.34 24.90
CA SER A 94 4.98 1.18 24.32
C SER A 94 4.37 2.47 23.72
N GLU A 95 4.96 3.61 24.09
CA GLU A 95 4.65 4.91 23.47
C GLU A 95 5.39 5.11 22.13
N THR A 96 6.39 4.27 21.86
CA THR A 96 7.16 4.35 20.61
C THR A 96 6.57 3.44 19.54
N TYR A 97 6.38 4.00 18.35
CA TYR A 97 6.06 3.26 17.15
C TYR A 97 7.31 3.01 16.31
N ARG A 98 7.33 1.88 15.62
CA ARG A 98 8.33 1.52 14.61
C ARG A 98 7.65 1.30 13.27
N LEU A 99 8.39 1.56 12.19
CA LEU A 99 7.94 1.30 10.84
C LEU A 99 8.15 -0.18 10.50
N LEU A 100 7.07 -0.88 10.15
CA LEU A 100 7.11 -2.28 9.71
C LEU A 100 7.12 -2.39 8.18
N ALA A 101 6.22 -1.65 7.53
CA ALA A 101 6.06 -1.68 6.09
C ALA A 101 5.67 -0.32 5.53
N ILE A 102 6.00 -0.12 4.25
CA ILE A 102 5.54 0.99 3.42
C ILE A 102 4.68 0.39 2.31
N ILE A 103 3.55 1.03 2.03
CA ILE A 103 2.62 0.65 0.97
C ILE A 103 2.52 1.79 -0.03
N SER A 104 2.82 1.47 -1.29
CA SER A 104 2.54 2.32 -2.45
C SER A 104 1.18 1.95 -3.03
N CYS A 105 0.20 2.84 -2.92
CA CYS A 105 -1.17 2.68 -3.38
C CYS A 105 -1.33 3.32 -4.76
N LYS A 106 -1.58 2.51 -5.79
CA LYS A 106 -1.75 3.01 -7.15
C LYS A 106 -3.08 2.54 -7.74
N VAL A 107 -3.96 3.48 -8.08
CA VAL A 107 -5.21 3.17 -8.80
C VAL A 107 -4.92 2.56 -10.18
N SER A 108 -3.93 3.15 -10.88
CA SER A 108 -3.40 2.69 -12.17
C SER A 108 -1.90 3.00 -12.22
N PHE A 109 -1.14 2.21 -12.98
CA PHE A 109 0.30 2.38 -13.09
C PHE A 109 0.67 3.36 -14.19
N HIS A 110 0.24 3.10 -15.42
CA HIS A 110 0.76 3.70 -16.65
C HIS A 110 2.30 3.67 -16.64
N ALA A 111 2.97 4.79 -16.35
CA ALA A 111 4.42 4.86 -16.17
C ALA A 111 4.90 4.84 -14.70
N ARG A 112 4.00 5.01 -13.74
CA ARG A 112 4.29 5.18 -12.29
C ARG A 112 4.75 3.90 -11.59
N HIS A 113 4.59 2.73 -12.22
CA HIS A 113 5.18 1.50 -11.70
C HIS A 113 6.71 1.60 -11.56
N THR A 114 7.38 2.36 -12.43
CA THR A 114 8.83 2.57 -12.36
C THR A 114 9.27 3.33 -11.10
N GLU A 115 8.49 4.31 -10.66
CA GLU A 115 8.71 5.05 -9.42
C GLU A 115 8.53 4.14 -8.20
N THR A 116 7.45 3.37 -8.16
CA THR A 116 7.23 2.35 -7.12
C THR A 116 8.39 1.34 -7.07
N CYS A 117 8.90 0.90 -8.23
CA CYS A 117 10.05 -0.01 -8.30
C CYS A 117 11.34 0.65 -7.81
N PHE A 118 11.59 1.92 -8.16
CA PHE A 118 12.75 2.65 -7.69
C PHE A 118 12.75 2.77 -6.16
N TRP A 119 11.65 3.21 -5.58
CA TRP A 119 11.54 3.34 -4.13
C TRP A 119 11.60 1.99 -3.43
N GLY A 120 10.95 0.95 -3.98
CA GLY A 120 11.02 -0.41 -3.44
C GLY A 120 12.44 -0.97 -3.43
N ALA A 121 13.19 -0.79 -4.52
CA ALA A 121 14.59 -1.20 -4.58
C ALA A 121 15.44 -0.49 -3.51
N MET A 122 15.26 0.82 -3.35
CA MET A 122 16.04 1.61 -2.39
C MET A 122 15.73 1.22 -0.95
N VAL A 123 14.45 1.13 -0.57
CA VAL A 123 14.03 0.80 0.80
C VAL A 123 14.47 -0.62 1.19
N ARG A 124 14.29 -1.60 0.29
CA ARG A 124 14.67 -2.99 0.54
C ARG A 124 16.19 -3.19 0.62
N SER A 125 16.95 -2.34 -0.06
CA SER A 125 18.42 -2.41 -0.02
C SER A 125 19.03 -1.69 1.18
N SER A 126 18.33 -0.70 1.74
CA SER A 126 18.83 0.12 2.86
C SER A 126 18.26 -0.26 4.23
N SER A 127 17.16 -1.02 4.27
CA SER A 127 16.44 -1.35 5.50
C SER A 127 15.74 -2.70 5.41
N TYR A 128 15.30 -3.22 6.56
CA TYR A 128 14.44 -4.42 6.62
C TYR A 128 12.95 -4.09 6.52
N VAL A 129 12.58 -2.83 6.21
CA VAL A 129 11.19 -2.41 6.05
C VAL A 129 10.61 -3.06 4.79
N LYS A 130 9.43 -3.66 4.92
CA LYS A 130 8.74 -4.26 3.77
C LYS A 130 8.20 -3.17 2.87
N TYR A 131 8.43 -3.27 1.57
CA TYR A 131 7.91 -2.33 0.59
C TYR A 131 6.90 -3.02 -0.33
N LEU A 132 5.64 -2.59 -0.25
CA LEU A 132 4.50 -3.25 -0.86
C LEU A 132 3.86 -2.34 -1.91
N CYS A 133 3.23 -2.94 -2.91
CA CYS A 133 2.34 -2.23 -3.80
C CYS A 133 0.91 -2.73 -3.60
N VAL A 134 -0.07 -1.82 -3.51
CA VAL A 134 -1.49 -2.13 -3.55
C VAL A 134 -2.10 -1.41 -4.75
N THR A 135 -2.88 -2.10 -5.57
CA THR A 135 -3.44 -1.53 -6.80
C THR A 135 -4.90 -1.94 -7.04
N GLU A 136 -5.67 -1.04 -7.67
CA GLU A 136 -6.99 -1.37 -8.23
C GLU A 136 -6.87 -1.99 -9.63
N ASP A 137 -5.71 -1.85 -10.27
CA ASP A 137 -5.50 -2.21 -11.68
C ASP A 137 -6.65 -1.68 -12.56
N ARG A 138 -7.00 -0.40 -12.35
CA ARG A 138 -8.28 0.20 -12.77
C ARG A 138 -8.58 0.07 -14.26
N ASP A 139 -7.56 -0.02 -15.12
CA ASP A 139 -7.73 -0.13 -16.58
C ASP A 139 -8.52 -1.40 -16.99
N ILE A 140 -8.60 -2.42 -16.12
CA ILE A 140 -9.43 -3.61 -16.37
C ILE A 140 -10.93 -3.32 -16.35
N TYR A 141 -11.38 -2.28 -15.65
CA TYR A 141 -12.79 -1.88 -15.58
C TYR A 141 -13.21 -1.00 -16.77
N GLY A 142 -12.24 -0.54 -17.57
CA GLY A 142 -12.49 0.28 -18.76
C GLY A 142 -12.98 -0.53 -19.95
N GLU A 143 -13.40 0.15 -21.02
CA GLU A 143 -13.97 -0.45 -22.25
C GLU A 143 -13.09 -1.56 -22.87
N LYS A 144 -11.76 -1.43 -22.71
CA LYS A 144 -10.81 -2.39 -23.28
C LYS A 144 -10.61 -3.64 -22.41
N GLY A 145 -11.00 -3.59 -21.13
CA GLY A 145 -10.85 -4.71 -20.19
C GLY A 145 -9.41 -5.20 -20.02
N ARG A 146 -8.42 -4.29 -20.02
CA ARG A 146 -6.99 -4.66 -20.02
C ARG A 146 -6.33 -4.36 -18.69
N SER A 147 -5.88 -5.41 -18.02
CA SER A 147 -4.99 -5.31 -16.88
C SER A 147 -3.62 -4.76 -17.26
N GLU A 148 -3.09 -3.87 -16.40
CA GLU A 148 -1.72 -3.37 -16.47
C GLU A 148 -0.70 -4.36 -15.89
N LEU A 149 -1.15 -5.37 -15.15
CA LEU A 149 -0.32 -6.46 -14.62
C LEU A 149 -0.29 -7.69 -15.55
N GLY A 150 -1.24 -7.80 -16.47
CA GLY A 150 -1.35 -8.91 -17.43
C GLY A 150 -2.44 -9.89 -17.04
N ARG A 151 -2.36 -11.13 -17.55
CA ARG A 151 -3.41 -12.13 -17.33
C ARG A 151 -3.11 -13.05 -16.15
N SER A 152 -1.86 -13.47 -16.04
CA SER A 152 -1.40 -14.42 -15.03
C SER A 152 0.10 -14.25 -14.79
N CYS A 153 0.67 -15.07 -13.90
CA CYS A 153 2.11 -15.08 -13.64
C CYS A 153 2.93 -15.57 -14.84
N GLU A 154 2.34 -16.42 -15.69
CA GLU A 154 2.93 -16.92 -16.93
C GLU A 154 2.77 -15.93 -18.10
N GLN A 155 1.79 -15.03 -18.00
CA GLN A 155 1.53 -13.97 -18.98
C GLN A 155 1.62 -12.57 -18.35
N PRO A 156 2.78 -12.19 -17.78
CA PRO A 156 2.95 -10.92 -17.09
C PRO A 156 3.23 -9.78 -18.09
N THR A 157 2.78 -8.57 -17.75
CA THR A 157 3.26 -7.35 -18.42
C THR A 157 4.67 -6.99 -17.95
N ALA A 158 5.29 -6.00 -18.60
CA ALA A 158 6.55 -5.43 -18.11
C ALA A 158 6.40 -4.82 -16.70
N ALA A 159 5.26 -4.16 -16.42
CA ALA A 159 4.99 -3.57 -15.13
C ALA A 159 4.96 -4.64 -14.02
N ARG A 160 4.24 -5.74 -14.23
CA ARG A 160 4.20 -6.86 -13.27
C ARG A 160 5.59 -7.43 -12.99
N ARG A 161 6.38 -7.73 -14.03
CA ARG A 161 7.75 -8.26 -13.86
C ARG A 161 8.64 -7.34 -13.03
N LEU A 162 8.56 -6.03 -13.26
CA LEU A 162 9.33 -5.05 -12.49
C LEU A 162 8.85 -4.99 -11.04
N LEU A 163 7.54 -4.90 -10.80
CA LEU A 163 6.98 -4.84 -9.45
C LEU A 163 7.31 -6.11 -8.65
N GLU A 164 7.20 -7.28 -9.26
CA GLU A 164 7.59 -8.56 -8.64
C GLU A 164 9.09 -8.61 -8.30
N SER A 165 9.94 -7.92 -9.06
CA SER A 165 11.39 -7.89 -8.78
C SER A 165 11.75 -6.92 -7.65
N PHE A 166 11.07 -5.76 -7.59
CA PHE A 166 11.50 -4.64 -6.76
C PHE A 166 10.63 -4.37 -5.54
N THR A 167 9.46 -5.01 -5.41
CA THR A 167 8.63 -4.95 -4.20
C THR A 167 8.65 -6.30 -3.46
N ASP A 168 8.31 -6.30 -2.17
CA ASP A 168 8.16 -7.56 -1.42
C ASP A 168 6.90 -8.32 -1.86
N ARG A 169 5.79 -7.61 -2.10
CA ARG A 169 4.51 -8.14 -2.60
C ARG A 169 3.70 -7.06 -3.33
N VAL A 170 2.86 -7.50 -4.26
CA VAL A 170 1.83 -6.72 -4.94
C VAL A 170 0.47 -7.27 -4.52
N TYR A 171 -0.43 -6.39 -4.11
CA TYR A 171 -1.78 -6.74 -3.71
C TYR A 171 -2.80 -6.06 -4.60
N ILE A 172 -3.87 -6.79 -4.87
CA ILE A 172 -4.96 -6.35 -5.72
C ILE A 172 -6.19 -6.12 -4.88
N ALA A 173 -6.82 -4.96 -5.09
CA ALA A 173 -8.06 -4.58 -4.45
C ALA A 173 -9.09 -4.23 -5.52
N LYS A 174 -10.35 -4.60 -5.32
CA LYS A 174 -11.43 -4.12 -6.19
C LYS A 174 -11.66 -2.62 -6.03
N GLN A 175 -12.31 -2.05 -7.03
CA GLN A 175 -12.76 -0.66 -6.97
C GLN A 175 -13.95 -0.52 -6.00
N TYR A 176 -13.83 0.40 -5.05
CA TYR A 176 -14.94 0.78 -4.16
C TYR A 176 -15.55 2.11 -4.57
N SER A 177 -16.80 2.33 -4.14
CA SER A 177 -17.49 3.61 -4.28
C SER A 177 -16.81 4.78 -3.53
N GLY A 178 -15.91 4.45 -2.60
CA GLY A 178 -15.05 5.39 -1.87
C GLY A 178 -14.74 4.89 -0.46
N PRO A 179 -13.94 5.64 0.32
CA PRO A 179 -13.49 5.20 1.63
C PRO A 179 -14.63 5.08 2.65
N ASN A 180 -15.78 5.71 2.41
CA ASN A 180 -16.97 5.67 3.26
C ASN A 180 -18.14 4.88 2.65
N GLY A 181 -17.89 4.12 1.58
CA GLY A 181 -18.93 3.33 0.91
C GLY A 181 -19.57 2.26 1.80
N GLU A 182 -20.79 1.86 1.46
CA GLU A 182 -21.48 0.74 2.10
C GLU A 182 -20.89 -0.60 1.65
N ASP A 183 -20.39 -0.67 0.42
CA ASP A 183 -19.69 -1.81 -0.17
C ASP A 183 -18.46 -2.24 0.66
N ILE A 184 -17.57 -1.30 0.98
CA ILE A 184 -16.40 -1.55 1.84
C ILE A 184 -16.83 -1.99 3.25
N ALA A 185 -17.88 -1.39 3.82
CA ALA A 185 -18.36 -1.75 5.15
C ALA A 185 -18.93 -3.18 5.17
N ALA A 186 -19.68 -3.55 4.13
CA ALA A 186 -20.23 -4.89 3.97
C ALA A 186 -19.12 -5.95 3.83
N ASP A 187 -18.09 -5.67 3.01
CA ASP A 187 -16.98 -6.61 2.84
C ASP A 187 -16.13 -6.75 4.11
N ILE A 188 -15.90 -5.67 4.85
CA ILE A 188 -15.21 -5.73 6.16
C ILE A 188 -16.01 -6.61 7.13
N ALA A 189 -17.33 -6.42 7.20
CA ALA A 189 -18.18 -7.22 8.07
C ALA A 189 -18.19 -8.71 7.67
N ALA A 190 -18.34 -8.99 6.37
CA ALA A 190 -18.29 -10.35 5.83
C ALA A 190 -16.94 -11.01 6.11
N LYS A 191 -15.83 -10.29 5.88
CA LYS A 191 -14.48 -10.81 6.16
C LYS A 191 -14.27 -11.09 7.65
N THR A 192 -14.81 -10.25 8.51
CA THR A 192 -14.77 -10.45 9.97
C THR A 192 -15.49 -11.76 10.36
N ALA A 193 -16.66 -12.02 9.76
CA ALA A 193 -17.41 -13.26 9.98
C ALA A 193 -16.66 -14.48 9.43
N ASP A 194 -16.02 -14.37 8.27
CA ASP A 194 -15.19 -15.43 7.69
C ASP A 194 -14.03 -15.79 8.63
N ILE A 195 -13.31 -14.79 9.14
CA ILE A 195 -12.20 -14.98 10.09
C ILE A 195 -12.69 -15.67 11.36
N ALA A 196 -13.81 -15.22 11.94
CA ALA A 196 -14.40 -15.83 13.14
C ALA A 196 -14.82 -17.29 12.91
N SER A 197 -15.22 -17.63 11.67
CA SER A 197 -15.64 -18.97 11.28
C SER A 197 -14.50 -19.84 10.76
N GLY A 198 -13.27 -19.32 10.69
CA GLY A 198 -12.11 -20.03 10.11
C GLY A 198 -12.19 -20.24 8.60
N VAL A 199 -13.07 -19.51 7.90
CA VAL A 199 -13.25 -19.60 6.46
C VAL A 199 -12.26 -18.68 5.74
N ARG A 200 -11.55 -19.20 4.75
CA ARG A 200 -10.68 -18.39 3.88
C ARG A 200 -11.42 -18.05 2.59
N GLN A 201 -12.13 -16.92 2.60
CA GLN A 201 -12.75 -16.36 1.42
C GLN A 201 -12.08 -15.03 1.04
N ILE A 202 -11.95 -14.80 -0.27
CA ILE A 202 -11.47 -13.52 -0.82
C ILE A 202 -12.68 -12.57 -0.89
N ARG A 203 -12.57 -11.40 -0.27
CA ARG A 203 -13.64 -10.41 -0.18
C ARG A 203 -13.31 -9.10 -0.88
N PHE A 204 -12.03 -8.75 -0.88
CA PHE A 204 -11.58 -7.44 -1.35
C PHE A 204 -11.13 -7.45 -2.81
N ASP A 205 -11.47 -8.51 -3.55
CA ASP A 205 -11.30 -8.64 -5.00
C ASP A 205 -12.67 -8.75 -5.69
N ASP A 206 -12.75 -8.37 -6.97
CA ASP A 206 -13.99 -8.36 -7.74
C ASP A 206 -14.26 -9.74 -8.35
N PRO A 207 -15.30 -10.47 -7.89
CA PRO A 207 -15.62 -11.79 -8.42
C PRO A 207 -16.13 -11.76 -9.86
N ALA A 208 -16.54 -10.60 -10.39
CA ALA A 208 -16.95 -10.46 -11.79
C ALA A 208 -15.75 -10.45 -12.74
N LEU A 209 -14.55 -10.14 -12.24
CA LEU A 209 -13.32 -10.14 -13.03
C LEU A 209 -12.65 -11.51 -12.96
N ILE A 210 -12.94 -12.35 -13.96
CA ILE A 210 -12.33 -13.68 -14.06
C ILE A 210 -10.79 -13.51 -14.14
N HIS A 211 -10.07 -14.06 -13.17
CA HIS A 211 -8.60 -14.10 -13.10
C HIS A 211 -7.85 -12.78 -12.79
N HIS A 212 -8.35 -11.83 -11.97
CA HIS A 212 -7.74 -10.49 -11.73
C HIS A 212 -6.59 -10.44 -10.68
N THR A 213 -5.31 -10.74 -10.91
CA THR A 213 -4.53 -11.08 -12.11
C THR A 213 -3.75 -12.36 -11.79
N GLU A 214 -4.49 -13.47 -11.79
CA GLU A 214 -4.24 -14.82 -11.25
C GLU A 214 -3.05 -14.95 -10.31
N TYR A 215 -3.39 -15.01 -9.02
CA TYR A 215 -2.48 -14.94 -7.89
C TYR A 215 -1.36 -15.98 -7.94
N CYS A 216 -0.17 -15.55 -7.53
CA CYS A 216 0.95 -16.44 -7.26
C CYS A 216 1.72 -15.93 -6.06
N HIS A 217 3.02 -16.26 -5.95
CA HIS A 217 3.76 -15.98 -4.75
C HIS A 217 3.77 -14.49 -4.37
N LEU A 218 3.93 -13.61 -5.37
CA LEU A 218 4.16 -12.18 -5.20
C LEU A 218 2.94 -11.31 -5.49
N VAL A 219 2.01 -11.74 -6.33
CA VAL A 219 0.74 -11.05 -6.62
C VAL A 219 -0.38 -11.76 -5.89
N ARG A 220 -1.08 -11.05 -4.99
CA ARG A 220 -2.04 -11.61 -4.02
C ARG A 220 -3.31 -10.75 -3.92
N PRO A 221 -4.44 -11.30 -3.45
CA PRO A 221 -5.59 -10.47 -3.09
C PRO A 221 -5.24 -9.61 -1.87
N LEU A 222 -5.87 -8.44 -1.72
CA LEU A 222 -5.69 -7.58 -0.54
C LEU A 222 -6.01 -8.32 0.77
N ASP A 223 -6.88 -9.31 0.74
CA ASP A 223 -7.18 -10.22 1.86
C ASP A 223 -5.93 -10.85 2.50
N ASP A 224 -4.90 -11.14 1.71
CA ASP A 224 -3.67 -11.79 2.18
C ASP A 224 -2.70 -10.79 2.82
N LEU A 225 -2.91 -9.47 2.65
CA LEU A 225 -2.03 -8.46 3.23
C LEU A 225 -2.09 -8.44 4.77
N VAL A 226 -3.28 -8.60 5.35
CA VAL A 226 -3.45 -8.64 6.82
C VAL A 226 -2.63 -9.77 7.45
N PRO A 227 -2.78 -11.05 7.08
CA PRO A 227 -1.98 -12.12 7.66
C PRO A 227 -0.48 -11.98 7.35
N ASP A 228 -0.10 -11.44 6.18
CA ASP A 228 1.31 -11.18 5.86
C ASP A 228 1.93 -10.12 6.80
N LEU A 229 1.22 -9.02 7.09
CA LEU A 229 1.66 -8.00 8.06
C LEU A 229 1.76 -8.55 9.49
N LEU A 230 0.80 -9.37 9.91
CA LEU A 230 0.83 -10.01 11.23
C LEU A 230 2.02 -10.97 11.36
N ARG A 231 2.33 -11.74 10.30
CA ARG A 231 3.52 -12.58 10.26
C ARG A 231 4.79 -11.75 10.36
N TRP A 232 4.94 -10.69 9.56
CA TRP A 232 6.14 -9.86 9.59
C TRP A 232 6.33 -9.11 10.90
N ARG A 233 5.24 -8.78 11.62
CA ARG A 233 5.36 -8.25 12.98
C ARG A 233 6.05 -9.24 13.92
N ALA A 234 5.74 -10.53 13.81
CA ALA A 234 6.36 -11.55 14.67
C ALA A 234 7.89 -11.55 14.49
N ASP A 235 8.37 -11.38 13.26
CA ASP A 235 9.80 -11.30 12.94
C ASP A 235 10.50 -10.12 13.66
N VAL A 236 9.79 -8.99 13.82
CA VAL A 236 10.31 -7.78 14.49
C VAL A 236 10.27 -7.91 16.02
N GLN A 237 9.35 -8.71 16.58
CA GLN A 237 9.23 -8.91 18.02
C GLN A 237 10.13 -10.03 18.57
N SER A 238 10.61 -10.94 17.72
CA SER A 238 11.53 -12.01 18.10
C SER A 238 13.01 -11.59 18.16
N THR A 239 13.31 -10.31 17.92
CA THR A 239 14.66 -9.72 17.95
C THR A 239 14.80 -8.72 19.08
#